data_AF-A0A085MLS3-F1
#
_entry.id   AF-A0A085MLS3-F1
#
_cell.length_a   1.000
_cell.length_b   1.000
_cell.length_c   1.000
_cell.angle_alpha   90.00
_cell.angle_beta   90.00
_cell.angle_gamma   90.00
#
_symmetry.space_group_name_H-M   'P 1'
#
loop_
_entity.id
_entity.type
_entity.pdbx_description
1 polymer ?
#
loop_
_entity_poly.entity_id
_entity_poly.type
_entity_poly.pdbx_seq_one_letter_code
_entity_poly.pdbx_strand_id
1 'polypeptide(L)'
;MRWLSKSICLTRLYELFGSVAQFFEQHDDSLCEDLCKSKMDTAYLADLYFKFNDMDKQLQSNELNLIKTKALISAFLSKLICLNATSPAENFANFRRSPKWSKYCQMLHEDFLRRFDDVLSLGIPNWVLDLFIVSPQNEGQIDLQSSEEVKLRMERGYEYSWLQEEIPVRYPALWAAIKSLLIAIPSSSAAERGLSVVTDLKRNRLGVVTRGDLRLRVTSVRPNIERIVGLHAS
;
A
#
# COMPACT_ATOMS: atom_id res chain seq x y z
N MET A 1 6.33 12.01 -0.55
CA MET A 1 4.98 12.52 -0.15
C MET A 1 4.62 13.90 -0.75
N ARG A 2 4.07 13.99 -1.98
CA ARG A 2 3.60 15.27 -2.59
C ARG A 2 2.09 15.32 -2.90
N TRP A 3 1.37 14.21 -2.71
CA TRP A 3 -0.04 14.04 -3.09
C TRP A 3 -1.01 14.30 -1.93
N LEU A 4 -0.55 14.10 -0.70
CA LEU A 4 -1.30 14.37 0.52
C LEU A 4 -1.71 15.85 0.62
N SER A 5 -0.79 16.77 0.31
CA SER A 5 -1.06 18.21 0.32
C SER A 5 -2.11 18.62 -0.72
N LYS A 6 -2.11 17.97 -1.90
CA LYS A 6 -3.08 18.25 -2.97
C LYS A 6 -4.48 17.77 -2.60
N SER A 7 -4.61 16.56 -2.04
CA SER A 7 -5.89 16.04 -1.56
C SER A 7 -6.48 16.93 -0.47
N ILE A 8 -5.67 17.27 0.54
CA ILE A 8 -6.12 18.10 1.67
C ILE A 8 -6.55 19.49 1.18
N CYS A 9 -5.79 20.07 0.23
CA CYS A 9 -6.13 21.35 -0.37
C CYS A 9 -7.47 21.30 -1.12
N LEU A 10 -7.68 20.29 -1.97
CA LEU A 10 -8.92 20.14 -2.74
C LEU A 10 -10.13 19.84 -1.85
N THR A 11 -9.97 18.99 -0.84
CA THR A 11 -11.02 18.71 0.14
C THR A 11 -11.40 19.99 0.88
N ARG A 12 -10.42 20.76 1.36
CA ARG A 12 -10.68 22.01 2.08
C ARG A 12 -11.27 23.09 1.19
N LEU A 13 -10.86 23.18 -0.07
CA LEU A 13 -11.47 24.07 -1.05
C LEU A 13 -12.94 23.70 -1.28
N TYR A 14 -13.26 22.41 -1.37
CA TYR A 14 -14.64 21.95 -1.53
C TYR A 14 -15.50 22.21 -0.28
N GLU A 15 -14.96 22.01 0.91
CA GLU A 15 -15.63 22.34 2.18
C GLU A 15 -15.94 23.85 2.30
N LEU A 16 -14.99 24.69 1.88
CA LEU A 16 -15.10 26.16 1.93
C LEU A 16 -15.71 26.76 0.66
N PHE A 17 -16.19 25.94 -0.26
CA PHE A 17 -16.53 26.37 -1.61
C PHE A 17 -17.55 27.52 -1.64
N GLY A 18 -18.55 27.48 -0.75
CA GLY A 18 -19.55 28.55 -0.63
C GLY A 18 -18.93 29.89 -0.21
N SER A 19 -18.05 29.88 0.79
CA SER A 19 -17.36 31.09 1.26
C SER A 19 -16.41 31.65 0.22
N VAL A 20 -15.70 30.78 -0.52
CA VAL A 20 -14.79 31.19 -1.60
C VAL A 20 -15.56 31.76 -2.79
N ALA A 21 -16.70 31.16 -3.16
CA ALA A 21 -17.57 31.71 -4.21
C ALA A 21 -18.12 33.08 -3.82
N GLN A 22 -18.61 33.25 -2.58
CA GLN A 22 -19.10 34.53 -2.07
C GLN A 22 -18.02 35.62 -2.06
N PHE A 23 -16.77 35.25 -1.79
CA PHE A 23 -15.64 36.19 -1.87
C PHE A 23 -15.40 36.67 -3.31
N PHE A 24 -15.42 35.76 -4.29
CA PHE A 24 -15.22 36.15 -5.70
C PHE A 24 -16.40 36.92 -6.27
N GLU A 25 -17.64 36.63 -5.87
CA GLU A 25 -18.83 37.40 -6.28
C GLU A 25 -18.72 38.90 -5.91
N GLN A 26 -17.91 39.26 -4.90
CA GLN A 26 -17.71 40.65 -4.48
C GLN A 26 -16.52 41.34 -5.18
N HIS A 27 -15.70 40.59 -5.92
CA HIS A 27 -14.41 41.08 -6.42
C HIS A 27 -14.15 40.78 -7.90
N ASP A 28 -14.62 39.64 -8.41
CA ASP A 28 -14.42 39.17 -9.78
C ASP A 28 -15.49 38.13 -10.17
N ASP A 29 -16.50 38.59 -10.90
CA ASP A 29 -17.62 37.76 -11.38
C ASP A 29 -17.16 36.64 -12.31
N SER A 30 -16.12 36.88 -13.13
CA SER A 30 -15.59 35.89 -14.07
C SER A 30 -14.97 34.71 -13.32
N LEU A 31 -14.16 35.00 -12.28
CA LEU A 31 -13.57 33.96 -11.44
C LEU A 31 -14.63 33.21 -10.63
N CYS A 32 -15.67 33.90 -10.15
CA CYS A 32 -16.79 33.26 -9.46
C CYS A 32 -17.52 32.26 -10.38
N GLU A 33 -17.80 32.66 -11.62
CA GLU A 33 -18.47 31.81 -12.60
C GLU A 33 -17.63 30.58 -12.96
N ASP A 34 -16.33 30.76 -13.18
CA ASP A 34 -15.40 29.66 -13.47
C ASP A 34 -15.23 28.71 -12.28
N LEU A 35 -15.13 29.26 -11.06
CA LEU A 35 -15.11 28.46 -9.85
C LEU A 35 -16.38 27.60 -9.78
N CYS A 36 -17.55 28.21 -9.91
CA CYS A 36 -18.84 27.51 -9.89
C CYS A 36 -18.92 26.38 -10.92
N LYS A 37 -18.44 26.61 -12.16
CA LYS A 37 -18.34 25.57 -13.20
C LYS A 37 -17.43 24.40 -12.79
N SER A 38 -16.38 24.67 -12.02
CA SER A 38 -15.40 23.67 -11.57
C SER A 38 -15.77 22.93 -10.27
N LYS A 39 -16.88 23.27 -9.61
CA LYS A 39 -17.29 22.69 -8.32
C LYS A 39 -17.29 21.17 -8.33
N MET A 40 -17.91 20.60 -9.37
CA MET A 40 -18.05 19.15 -9.52
C MET A 40 -16.70 18.50 -9.81
N ASP A 41 -15.90 19.11 -10.69
CA ASP A 41 -14.53 18.65 -11.00
C ASP A 41 -13.65 18.62 -9.73
N THR A 42 -13.79 19.62 -8.86
CA THR A 42 -13.07 19.71 -7.58
C THR A 42 -13.46 18.58 -6.63
N ALA A 43 -14.75 18.28 -6.51
CA ALA A 43 -15.25 17.17 -5.69
C ALA A 43 -14.75 15.81 -6.20
N TYR A 44 -14.79 15.57 -7.52
CA TYR A 44 -14.28 14.34 -8.12
C TYR A 44 -12.78 14.16 -7.88
N LEU A 45 -11.98 15.22 -8.05
CA LEU A 45 -10.55 15.16 -7.76
C LEU A 45 -10.28 14.90 -6.29
N ALA A 46 -11.00 15.54 -5.38
CA ALA A 46 -10.83 15.34 -3.95
C ALA A 46 -11.06 13.86 -3.56
N ASP A 47 -12.15 13.23 -4.03
CA ASP A 47 -12.42 11.81 -3.74
C ASP A 47 -11.39 10.87 -4.40
N LEU A 48 -10.99 11.14 -5.64
CA LEU A 48 -9.96 10.34 -6.30
C LEU A 48 -8.61 10.41 -5.57
N TYR A 49 -8.16 11.61 -5.22
CA TYR A 49 -6.92 11.81 -4.48
C TYR A 49 -6.98 11.18 -3.08
N PHE A 50 -8.15 11.21 -2.45
CA PHE A 50 -8.36 10.51 -1.19
C PHE A 50 -8.12 9.00 -1.34
N LYS A 51 -8.74 8.35 -2.34
CA LYS A 51 -8.55 6.91 -2.59
C LYS A 51 -7.10 6.58 -2.98
N PHE A 52 -6.45 7.43 -3.76
CA PHE A 52 -5.06 7.25 -4.13
C PHE A 52 -4.13 7.33 -2.92
N ASN A 53 -4.33 8.34 -2.05
CA ASN A 53 -3.53 8.50 -0.84
C ASN A 53 -3.75 7.36 0.17
N ASP A 54 -4.98 6.85 0.27
CA ASP A 54 -5.28 5.67 1.09
C ASP A 54 -4.47 4.46 0.63
N MET A 55 -4.49 4.17 -0.68
CA MET A 55 -3.68 3.09 -1.26
C MET A 55 -2.17 3.34 -1.09
N ASP A 56 -1.68 4.55 -1.37
CA ASP A 56 -0.25 4.91 -1.22
C ASP A 56 0.25 4.71 0.21
N LYS A 57 -0.56 5.09 1.22
CA LYS A 57 -0.24 4.82 2.63
C LYS A 57 -0.12 3.32 2.91
N GLN A 58 -1.04 2.52 2.39
CA GLN A 58 -1.01 1.07 2.58
C GLN A 58 0.20 0.43 1.89
N LEU A 59 0.56 0.91 0.69
CA LEU A 59 1.77 0.51 -0.03
C LEU A 59 3.07 0.92 0.68
N GLN A 60 3.03 1.87 1.60
CA GLN A 60 4.19 2.29 2.40
C GLN A 60 4.34 1.49 3.72
N SER A 61 3.42 0.58 4.03
CA SER A 61 3.46 -0.25 5.23
C SER A 61 4.73 -1.11 5.29
N ASN A 62 5.21 -1.37 6.51
CA ASN A 62 6.38 -2.21 6.76
C ASN A 62 6.03 -3.71 6.71
N GLU A 63 4.75 -4.06 6.75
CA GLU A 63 4.24 -5.43 6.70
C GLU A 63 3.73 -5.81 5.29
N LEU A 64 4.15 -5.05 4.27
CA LEU A 64 3.68 -5.25 2.90
C LEU A 64 4.47 -6.35 2.21
N ASN A 65 3.77 -7.39 1.77
CA ASN A 65 4.31 -8.46 0.92
C ASN A 65 3.66 -8.43 -0.48
N LEU A 66 4.07 -9.30 -1.41
CA LEU A 66 3.52 -9.32 -2.77
C LEU A 66 2.02 -9.68 -2.80
N ILE A 67 1.56 -10.55 -1.89
CA ILE A 67 0.14 -10.93 -1.77
C ILE A 67 -0.72 -9.71 -1.43
N LYS A 68 -0.35 -8.98 -0.36
CA LYS A 68 -1.02 -7.75 0.06
C LYS A 68 -0.94 -6.68 -1.03
N THR A 69 0.21 -6.52 -1.67
CA THR A 69 0.40 -5.54 -2.74
C THR A 69 -0.55 -5.80 -3.91
N LYS A 70 -0.63 -7.06 -4.38
CA LYS A 70 -1.59 -7.46 -5.41
C LYS A 70 -3.02 -7.18 -4.98
N ALA A 71 -3.40 -7.55 -3.75
CA ALA A 71 -4.74 -7.30 -3.23
C ALA A 71 -5.08 -5.79 -3.19
N LEU A 72 -4.15 -4.94 -2.74
CA LEU A 72 -4.33 -3.50 -2.66
C LEU A 72 -4.49 -2.85 -4.04
N ILE A 73 -3.64 -3.20 -4.99
CA ILE A 73 -3.70 -2.67 -6.36
C ILE A 73 -5.00 -3.12 -7.04
N SER A 74 -5.35 -4.40 -6.92
CA SER A 74 -6.62 -4.93 -7.45
C SER A 74 -7.82 -4.22 -6.83
N ALA A 75 -7.83 -4.00 -5.51
CA ALA A 75 -8.90 -3.27 -4.84
C ALA A 75 -8.99 -1.82 -5.34
N PHE A 76 -7.85 -1.15 -5.57
CA PHE A 76 -7.82 0.20 -6.12
C PHE A 76 -8.36 0.25 -7.56
N LEU A 77 -7.96 -0.69 -8.43
CA LEU A 77 -8.50 -0.82 -9.78
C LEU A 77 -10.02 -1.04 -9.77
N SER A 78 -10.52 -1.92 -8.89
CA SER A 78 -11.96 -2.10 -8.69
C SER A 78 -12.65 -0.82 -8.22
N LYS A 79 -12.04 -0.08 -7.27
CA LYS A 79 -12.54 1.23 -6.84
C LYS A 79 -12.58 2.24 -8.00
N LEU A 80 -11.64 2.22 -8.95
CA LEU A 80 -11.67 3.07 -10.14
C LEU A 80 -12.80 2.68 -11.09
N ILE A 81 -13.09 1.39 -11.26
CA ILE A 81 -14.24 0.91 -12.04
C ILE A 81 -15.53 1.34 -11.35
N CYS A 82 -15.67 1.12 -10.04
CA CYS A 82 -16.83 1.59 -9.28
C CYS A 82 -16.97 3.09 -9.39
N LEU A 83 -15.89 3.85 -9.21
CA LEU A 83 -15.90 5.28 -9.48
C LEU A 83 -16.49 5.52 -10.87
N ASN A 84 -15.99 4.88 -11.93
CA ASN A 84 -16.51 5.08 -13.28
C ASN A 84 -17.99 4.64 -13.47
N ALA A 85 -18.43 3.57 -12.80
CA ALA A 85 -19.72 2.91 -13.00
C ALA A 85 -20.85 3.41 -12.09
N THR A 86 -20.55 3.95 -10.91
CA THR A 86 -21.55 4.36 -9.92
C THR A 86 -22.31 5.60 -10.42
N SER A 87 -23.61 5.42 -10.69
CA SER A 87 -24.62 6.48 -10.62
C SER A 87 -24.79 6.90 -9.14
N PRO A 88 -25.16 8.15 -8.84
CA PRO A 88 -24.93 8.74 -7.53
C PRO A 88 -25.60 7.93 -6.41
N ALA A 89 -24.78 7.30 -5.55
CA ALA A 89 -25.24 6.73 -4.31
C ALA A 89 -25.82 7.84 -3.41
N GLU A 90 -26.85 7.50 -2.65
CA GLU A 90 -27.85 8.37 -1.99
C GLU A 90 -27.32 9.51 -1.11
N ASN A 91 -26.02 9.56 -0.79
CA ASN A 91 -25.43 10.70 -0.08
C ASN A 91 -25.09 11.88 -1.00
N PHE A 92 -25.15 11.69 -2.33
CA PHE A 92 -24.74 12.68 -3.33
C PHE A 92 -25.59 12.60 -4.60
N ALA A 93 -26.92 12.58 -4.47
CA ALA A 93 -27.91 12.36 -5.53
C ALA A 93 -27.84 13.29 -6.78
N ASN A 94 -26.97 14.31 -6.80
CA ASN A 94 -26.90 15.31 -7.88
C ASN A 94 -25.68 15.19 -8.81
N PHE A 95 -24.85 14.15 -8.66
CA PHE A 95 -23.59 14.03 -9.43
C PHE A 95 -23.82 13.45 -10.83
N ARG A 96 -24.13 14.31 -11.80
CA ARG A 96 -24.08 13.96 -13.23
C ARG A 96 -22.60 13.91 -13.65
N ARG A 97 -22.11 12.72 -14.00
CA ARG A 97 -20.72 12.52 -14.45
C ARG A 97 -20.46 13.24 -15.77
N SER A 98 -19.33 13.94 -15.90
CA SER A 98 -18.89 14.45 -17.19
C SER A 98 -18.17 13.35 -18.00
N PRO A 99 -18.33 13.28 -19.33
CA PRO A 99 -17.61 12.32 -20.19
C PRO A 99 -16.09 12.39 -20.03
N LYS A 100 -15.57 13.57 -19.69
CA LYS A 100 -14.15 13.82 -19.40
C LYS A 100 -13.62 12.96 -18.25
N TRP A 101 -14.40 12.81 -17.16
CA TRP A 101 -14.00 12.01 -16.00
C TRP A 101 -14.00 10.52 -16.27
N SER A 102 -14.93 10.05 -17.09
CA SER A 102 -14.97 8.63 -17.48
C SER A 102 -13.70 8.25 -18.25
N LYS A 103 -13.31 9.08 -19.24
CA LYS A 103 -12.07 8.90 -19.98
C LYS A 103 -10.83 8.95 -19.09
N TYR A 104 -10.79 9.88 -18.13
CA TYR A 104 -9.67 9.98 -17.19
C TYR A 104 -9.55 8.74 -16.29
N CYS A 105 -10.67 8.23 -15.76
CA CYS A 105 -10.66 7.00 -14.94
C CYS A 105 -10.20 5.79 -15.76
N GLN A 106 -10.61 5.68 -17.03
CA GLN A 106 -10.15 4.62 -17.93
C GLN A 106 -8.64 4.70 -18.19
N MET A 107 -8.12 5.90 -18.53
CA MET A 107 -6.69 6.08 -18.74
C MET A 107 -5.87 5.75 -17.50
N LEU A 108 -6.34 6.16 -16.31
CA LEU A 108 -5.69 5.84 -15.05
C LEU A 108 -5.71 4.33 -14.76
N HIS A 109 -6.84 3.68 -15.04
CA HIS A 109 -6.99 2.24 -14.88
C HIS A 109 -6.01 1.47 -15.80
N GLU A 110 -5.93 1.84 -17.08
CA GLU A 110 -4.98 1.26 -18.04
C GLU A 110 -3.51 1.49 -17.65
N ASP A 111 -3.17 2.69 -17.18
CA ASP A 111 -1.82 3.00 -16.69
C ASP A 111 -1.45 2.13 -15.49
N PHE A 112 -2.36 1.93 -14.54
CA PHE A 112 -2.14 1.03 -13.40
C PHE A 112 -1.98 -0.42 -13.82
N LEU A 113 -2.84 -0.93 -14.72
CA LEU A 113 -2.69 -2.28 -15.26
C LEU A 113 -1.31 -2.49 -15.87
N ARG A 114 -0.82 -1.52 -16.66
CA ARG A 114 0.49 -1.61 -17.29
C ARG A 114 1.65 -1.50 -16.30
N ARG A 115 1.57 -0.62 -15.30
CA ARG A 115 2.65 -0.40 -14.32
C ARG A 115 2.81 -1.55 -13.33
N PHE A 116 1.73 -2.25 -13.04
CA PHE A 116 1.69 -3.32 -12.03
C PHE A 116 1.34 -4.68 -12.65
N ASP A 117 1.55 -4.85 -13.96
CA ASP A 117 1.27 -6.10 -14.68
C ASP A 117 1.99 -7.29 -14.05
N ASP A 118 3.24 -7.10 -13.64
CA ASP A 118 4.07 -8.07 -12.94
C ASP A 118 3.44 -8.52 -11.61
N VAL A 119 2.95 -7.58 -10.80
CA VAL A 119 2.30 -7.86 -9.52
C VAL A 119 0.91 -8.46 -9.73
N LEU A 120 0.14 -7.95 -10.69
CA LEU A 120 -1.23 -8.40 -10.96
C LEU A 120 -1.26 -9.79 -11.59
N SER A 121 -0.25 -10.15 -12.39
CA SER A 121 -0.10 -11.47 -13.00
C SER A 121 0.42 -12.55 -12.04
N LEU A 122 0.83 -12.20 -10.81
CA LEU A 122 1.30 -13.17 -9.82
C LEU A 122 0.25 -14.25 -9.52
N GLY A 123 0.59 -15.51 -9.83
CA GLY A 123 -0.19 -16.66 -9.39
C GLY A 123 -0.04 -16.87 -7.89
N ILE A 124 -1.06 -16.54 -7.11
CA ILE A 124 -1.11 -16.83 -5.67
C ILE A 124 -1.91 -18.12 -5.50
N PRO A 125 -1.30 -19.25 -5.11
CA PRO A 125 -2.04 -20.48 -4.89
C PRO A 125 -2.99 -20.33 -3.69
N ASN A 126 -4.22 -20.83 -3.82
CA ASN A 126 -5.24 -20.72 -2.77
C ASN A 126 -4.77 -21.30 -1.42
N TRP A 127 -4.00 -22.38 -1.46
CA TRP A 127 -3.46 -23.03 -0.26
C TRP A 127 -2.48 -22.16 0.54
N VAL A 128 -1.93 -21.09 -0.07
CA VAL A 128 -1.07 -20.12 0.64
C VAL A 128 -1.90 -19.22 1.56
N LEU A 129 -3.10 -18.83 1.11
CA LEU A 129 -4.01 -17.98 1.88
C LEU A 129 -4.76 -18.79 2.93
N ASP A 130 -5.22 -19.98 2.54
CA ASP A 130 -5.88 -20.92 3.44
C ASP A 130 -5.53 -22.36 3.05
N LEU A 131 -4.73 -22.99 3.90
CA LEU A 131 -4.25 -24.35 3.68
C LEU A 131 -5.39 -25.38 3.81
N PHE A 132 -6.46 -25.07 4.55
CA PHE A 132 -7.48 -26.05 4.95
C PHE A 132 -8.68 -26.11 3.99
N ILE A 133 -8.82 -25.12 3.10
CA ILE A 133 -9.90 -25.08 2.10
C ILE A 133 -9.58 -25.94 0.86
N VAL A 134 -8.31 -26.27 0.64
CA VAL A 134 -7.85 -26.94 -0.58
C VAL A 134 -7.43 -28.37 -0.28
N SER A 135 -7.78 -29.31 -1.18
CA SER A 135 -7.27 -30.68 -1.10
C SER A 135 -5.74 -30.70 -1.17
N PRO A 136 -5.05 -31.46 -0.31
CA PRO A 136 -3.59 -31.49 -0.30
C PRO A 136 -3.06 -32.11 -1.58
N GLN A 137 -2.02 -31.49 -2.14
CA GLN A 137 -1.39 -31.90 -3.40
C GLN A 137 -0.07 -32.64 -3.18
N ASN A 138 0.48 -32.59 -1.96
CA ASN A 138 1.72 -33.26 -1.58
C ASN A 138 1.71 -33.65 -0.11
N GLU A 139 2.60 -34.57 0.27
CA GLU A 139 2.71 -35.08 1.64
C GLU A 139 2.96 -33.97 2.68
N GLY A 140 3.74 -32.95 2.33
CA GLY A 140 3.99 -31.80 3.21
C GLY A 140 2.72 -31.00 3.54
N GLN A 141 1.78 -30.88 2.60
CA GLN A 141 0.47 -30.27 2.87
C GLN A 141 -0.40 -31.15 3.74
N ILE A 142 -0.37 -32.47 3.55
CA ILE A 142 -1.11 -33.42 4.41
C ILE A 142 -0.64 -33.30 5.85
N ASP A 143 0.68 -33.29 6.07
CA ASP A 143 1.27 -33.18 7.42
C ASP A 143 0.89 -31.84 8.08
N LEU A 144 1.01 -30.72 7.36
CA LEU A 144 0.60 -29.40 7.85
C LEU A 144 -0.90 -29.31 8.17
N GLN A 145 -1.76 -29.86 7.32
CA GLN A 145 -3.22 -29.89 7.54
C GLN A 145 -3.61 -30.78 8.73
N SER A 146 -2.80 -31.77 9.08
CA SER A 146 -3.04 -32.63 10.25
C SER A 146 -2.68 -31.96 11.59
N SER A 147 -1.99 -30.82 11.55
CA SER A 147 -1.52 -30.10 12.74
C SER A 147 -2.56 -29.08 13.23
N GLU A 148 -3.13 -29.31 14.42
CA GLU A 148 -4.06 -28.36 15.06
C GLU A 148 -3.37 -27.03 15.41
N GLU A 149 -2.05 -27.05 15.68
CA GLU A 149 -1.29 -25.82 15.94
C GLU A 149 -1.20 -24.94 14.69
N VAL A 150 -0.96 -25.53 13.51
CA VAL A 150 -0.91 -24.80 12.23
C VAL A 150 -2.27 -24.18 11.94
N LYS A 151 -3.35 -24.89 12.25
CA LYS A 151 -4.73 -24.42 12.10
C LYS A 151 -5.01 -23.18 12.95
N LEU A 152 -4.70 -23.23 14.25
CA LEU A 152 -4.85 -22.09 15.15
C LEU A 152 -3.98 -20.90 14.75
N ARG A 153 -2.79 -21.13 14.17
CA ARG A 153 -1.96 -20.06 13.61
C ARG A 153 -2.59 -19.45 12.36
N MET A 154 -3.18 -20.27 11.48
CA MET A 154 -3.79 -19.80 10.24
C MET A 154 -4.99 -18.89 10.49
N GLU A 155 -5.76 -19.16 11.55
CA GLU A 155 -6.85 -18.28 12.01
C GLU A 155 -6.37 -16.89 12.42
N ARG A 156 -5.10 -16.76 12.86
CA ARG A 156 -4.48 -15.45 13.15
C ARG A 156 -3.95 -14.74 11.91
N GLY A 157 -3.82 -15.46 10.80
CA GLY A 157 -3.37 -14.95 9.51
C GLY A 157 -2.25 -15.79 8.88
N TYR A 158 -2.28 -15.90 7.56
CA TYR A 158 -1.35 -16.74 6.79
C TYR A 158 0.13 -16.41 7.04
N GLU A 159 0.48 -15.13 7.20
CA GLU A 159 1.87 -14.71 7.44
C GLU A 159 2.43 -15.30 8.73
N TYR A 160 1.61 -15.35 9.78
CA TYR A 160 2.00 -15.89 11.08
C TYR A 160 2.28 -17.40 11.01
N SER A 161 1.52 -18.12 10.18
CA SER A 161 1.72 -19.55 9.95
C SER A 161 2.99 -19.84 9.16
N TRP A 162 3.25 -19.06 8.10
CA TRP A 162 4.34 -19.34 7.18
C TRP A 162 5.71 -18.83 7.63
N LEU A 163 5.77 -17.78 8.46
CA LEU A 163 7.02 -17.17 8.94
C LEU A 163 7.66 -17.88 10.15
N GLN A 164 7.18 -19.08 10.52
CA GLN A 164 7.78 -19.87 11.61
C GLN A 164 9.13 -20.48 11.19
N GLU A 165 10.09 -20.51 12.10
CA GLU A 165 11.45 -21.03 11.84
C GLU A 165 11.47 -22.51 11.43
N GLU A 166 10.44 -23.27 11.82
CA GLU A 166 10.34 -24.70 11.51
C GLU A 166 9.93 -24.97 10.06
N ILE A 167 9.19 -24.06 9.42
CA ILE A 167 8.61 -24.27 8.09
C ILE A 167 9.69 -24.42 7.00
N PRO A 168 10.72 -23.54 6.92
CA PRO A 168 11.81 -23.70 5.97
C PRO A 168 12.59 -25.01 6.13
N VAL A 169 12.65 -25.56 7.35
CA VAL A 169 13.43 -26.76 7.68
C VAL A 169 12.64 -28.04 7.42
N ARG A 170 11.39 -28.11 7.90
CA ARG A 170 10.54 -29.30 7.77
C ARG A 170 9.93 -29.42 6.38
N TYR A 171 9.60 -28.29 5.74
CA TYR A 171 8.89 -28.26 4.46
C TYR A 171 9.59 -27.37 3.43
N PRO A 172 10.84 -27.68 3.05
CA PRO A 172 11.66 -26.82 2.19
C PRO A 172 11.03 -26.58 0.80
N ALA A 173 10.31 -27.57 0.25
CA ALA A 173 9.62 -27.43 -1.03
C ALA A 173 8.43 -26.46 -0.95
N LEU A 174 7.64 -26.52 0.11
CA LEU A 174 6.52 -25.59 0.34
C LEU A 174 7.03 -24.18 0.61
N TRP A 175 8.07 -24.07 1.44
CA TRP A 175 8.73 -22.80 1.72
C TRP A 175 9.30 -22.17 0.43
N ALA A 176 9.93 -22.96 -0.45
CA ALA A 176 10.45 -22.46 -1.71
C ALA A 176 9.38 -21.83 -2.60
N ALA A 177 8.15 -22.37 -2.59
CA ALA A 177 7.03 -21.84 -3.36
C ALA A 177 6.46 -20.53 -2.77
N ILE A 178 6.53 -20.36 -1.44
CA ILE A 178 5.89 -19.22 -0.75
C ILE A 178 6.86 -18.09 -0.48
N LYS A 179 8.16 -18.39 -0.26
CA LYS A 179 9.14 -17.43 0.23
C LYS A 179 9.14 -16.14 -0.61
N SER A 180 9.01 -16.25 -1.93
CA SER A 180 9.00 -15.12 -2.85
C SER A 180 7.77 -14.23 -2.66
N LEU A 181 6.60 -14.83 -2.42
CA LEU A 181 5.34 -14.13 -2.17
C LEU A 181 5.33 -13.37 -0.84
N LEU A 182 6.06 -13.87 0.16
CA LEU A 182 6.21 -13.25 1.47
C LEU A 182 7.34 -12.24 1.56
N ILE A 183 8.18 -12.09 0.52
CA ILE A 183 9.22 -11.08 0.50
C ILE A 183 8.56 -9.71 0.68
N ALA A 184 9.02 -8.97 1.69
CA ALA A 184 8.63 -7.59 1.87
C ALA A 184 9.10 -6.81 0.63
N ILE A 185 8.16 -6.21 -0.10
CA ILE A 185 8.56 -5.32 -1.19
C ILE A 185 9.28 -4.15 -0.51
N PRO A 186 10.51 -3.81 -0.91
CA PRO A 186 11.10 -2.55 -0.49
C PRO A 186 10.26 -1.44 -1.13
N SER A 187 9.21 -1.04 -0.42
CA SER A 187 8.34 0.04 -0.84
C SER A 187 9.15 1.32 -0.96
N SER A 188 8.56 2.32 -1.62
CA SER A 188 9.05 3.70 -1.61
C SER A 188 9.48 4.13 -0.20
N SER A 189 8.82 3.67 0.87
CA SER A 189 9.21 4.02 2.25
C SER A 189 10.52 3.37 2.71
N ALA A 190 10.84 2.14 2.30
CA ALA A 190 12.13 1.53 2.61
C ALA A 190 13.28 2.21 1.84
N ALA A 191 13.04 2.56 0.58
CA ALA A 191 13.96 3.34 -0.23
C ALA A 191 14.10 4.79 0.30
N GLU A 192 13.01 5.45 0.67
CA GLU A 192 12.97 6.80 1.26
C GLU A 192 13.62 6.80 2.64
N ARG A 193 13.42 5.79 3.49
CA ARG A 193 14.15 5.63 4.77
C ARG A 193 15.64 5.42 4.53
N GLY A 194 16.01 4.55 3.59
CA GLY A 194 17.40 4.36 3.17
C GLY A 194 18.04 5.64 2.66
N LEU A 195 17.35 6.37 1.78
CA LEU A 195 17.78 7.66 1.23
C LEU A 195 17.84 8.76 2.28
N SER A 196 16.87 8.82 3.20
CA SER A 196 16.83 9.76 4.32
C SER A 196 18.02 9.55 5.25
N VAL A 197 18.31 8.29 5.60
CA VAL A 197 19.52 7.92 6.35
C VAL A 197 20.78 8.32 5.57
N VAL A 198 20.84 8.10 4.26
CA VAL A 198 21.97 8.53 3.40
C VAL A 198 22.10 10.06 3.36
N THR A 199 21.01 10.82 3.37
CA THR A 199 21.06 12.30 3.41
C THR A 199 21.50 12.82 4.78
N ASP A 200 21.09 12.19 5.88
CA ASP A 200 21.57 12.51 7.22
C ASP A 200 23.06 12.17 7.38
N LEU A 201 23.51 11.06 6.79
CA LEU A 201 24.93 10.66 6.73
C LEU A 201 25.79 11.66 5.95
N LYS A 202 25.27 12.24 4.86
CA LYS A 202 25.96 13.30 4.10
C LYS A 202 26.14 14.59 4.91
N ARG A 203 25.23 14.87 5.87
CA ARG A 203 25.30 16.03 6.78
C ARG A 203 26.23 15.76 7.97
N ASN A 204 26.25 14.55 8.52
CA ASN A 204 27.05 14.16 9.68
C ASN A 204 28.22 13.24 9.28
N ARG A 205 29.26 13.83 8.66
CA ARG A 205 30.39 13.15 8.00
C ARG A 205 31.30 12.27 8.88
N LEU A 206 31.14 12.21 10.20
CA LEU A 206 32.05 11.42 11.07
C LEU A 206 31.30 10.37 11.89
N GLY A 207 31.52 9.09 11.58
CA GLY A 207 31.48 8.01 12.57
C GLY A 207 30.54 6.83 12.30
N VAL A 208 29.58 6.93 11.38
CA VAL A 208 28.49 5.93 11.30
C VAL A 208 28.80 4.74 10.36
N VAL A 209 29.59 4.97 9.30
CA VAL A 209 29.92 3.93 8.30
C VAL A 209 30.78 2.80 8.91
N THR A 210 31.61 3.12 9.90
CA THR A 210 32.51 2.16 10.54
C THR A 210 31.86 1.30 11.63
N ARG A 211 30.63 1.61 12.07
CA ARG A 211 29.99 0.97 13.24
C ARG A 211 28.81 0.03 12.92
N GLY A 212 28.36 -0.05 11.67
CA GLY A 212 27.24 -0.91 11.27
C GLY A 212 25.83 -0.33 11.54
N ASP A 213 25.75 0.91 12.01
CA ASP A 213 24.51 1.63 12.40
C ASP A 213 23.50 1.83 11.24
N LEU A 214 23.95 1.73 9.99
CA LEU A 214 23.09 1.78 8.80
C LEU A 214 22.04 0.68 8.79
N ARG A 215 22.41 -0.56 9.17
CA ARG A 215 21.45 -1.68 9.21
C ARG A 215 20.39 -1.49 10.29
N LEU A 216 20.79 -0.94 11.45
CA LEU A 216 19.89 -0.69 12.59
C LEU A 216 18.90 0.45 12.35
N ARG A 217 19.27 1.44 11.52
CA ARG A 217 18.36 2.54 11.16
C ARG A 217 17.40 2.19 10.01
N VAL A 218 17.79 1.26 9.14
CA VAL A 218 17.00 0.85 7.97
C VAL A 218 16.05 -0.30 8.30
N THR A 219 16.35 -1.10 9.32
CA THR A 219 15.54 -2.25 9.73
C THR A 219 15.11 -2.12 11.19
N SER A 220 13.92 -2.62 11.54
CA SER A 220 13.42 -2.67 12.94
C SER A 220 14.13 -3.73 13.81
N VAL A 221 15.26 -4.27 13.34
CA VAL A 221 16.03 -5.32 14.03
C VAL A 221 16.72 -4.71 15.24
N ARG A 222 16.36 -5.18 16.44
CA ARG A 222 17.06 -4.81 17.67
C ARG A 222 18.44 -5.49 17.70
N PRO A 223 19.53 -4.76 17.98
CA PRO A 223 20.84 -5.38 18.10
C PRO A 223 20.85 -6.30 19.33
N ASN A 224 21.45 -7.49 19.19
CA ASN A 224 21.70 -8.38 20.32
C ASN A 224 22.88 -7.83 21.13
N ILE A 225 22.57 -7.05 22.16
CA ILE A 225 23.53 -6.31 23.00
C ILE A 225 24.46 -7.28 23.75
N GLU A 226 23.94 -8.41 24.23
CA GLU A 226 24.71 -9.41 24.99
C GLU A 226 25.86 -9.98 24.16
N ARG A 227 25.61 -10.27 22.87
CA ARG A 227 26.65 -10.75 21.95
C ARG A 227 27.73 -9.71 21.68
N ILE A 228 27.38 -8.43 21.64
CA ILE A 228 28.32 -7.33 21.40
C ILE A 228 29.20 -7.10 22.62
N VAL A 229 28.62 -7.16 23.83
CA VAL A 229 29.36 -7.03 25.09
C VAL A 229 30.31 -8.21 25.29
N GLY A 230 29.89 -9.44 24.97
CA GLY A 230 30.75 -10.62 25.06
C GLY A 230 31.99 -10.59 24.14
N LEU A 231 31.90 -9.92 22.99
CA LEU A 231 33.02 -9.76 22.05
C LEU A 231 34.03 -8.67 22.48
N HIS A 232 33.65 -7.77 23.38
CA HIS A 232 34.49 -6.68 23.89
C HIS A 232 35.05 -6.94 25.30
N ALA A 233 34.69 -8.06 25.92
CA ALA A 233 35.15 -8.48 27.24
C ALA A 233 36.29 -9.54 27.19
N SER A 234 36.92 -9.74 26.02
CA SER A 234 38.08 -10.61 25.85
C SER A 234 39.34 -9.82 25.50
#